data_AF-A0A947KYJ3-F1
#
_entry.id   AF-A0A947KYJ3-F1
#
_cell.length_a   1.000
_cell.length_b   1.000
_cell.length_c   1.000
_cell.angle_alpha   90.00
_cell.angle_beta   90.00
_cell.angle_gamma   90.00
#
_symmetry.space_group_name_H-M   'P 1'
#
loop_
_entity.id
_entity.type
_entity.pdbx_description
1 polymer ?
#
loop_
_entity_poly.entity_id
_entity_poly.type
_entity_poly.pdbx_seq_one_letter_code
_entity_poly.pdbx_strand_id
1 'polypeptide(L)'
;AEKFVPSNWASHIDMKTGRPVLYPGVHLTTTPQRITPSLLAAHSWHPMSFSPQTGLVYFPAMEQSIVYARQRDEDFKFVPFRNNAGYDYVGATPEWAARRKALQAEADAMEKGYLLAWNPVTQKEAWRMPYSLPGSGGTLATAGNLVFQGTIEKTFAAYRADNGQKLWETNVDNVAIGGPVTYAIDGVQYVAVNVGWGGSIVAGLSKIPGGFRVSPARLLVFRLDARGVSLPPLPPPTALPRPPFLRASEAEVRLGAQLYGEACARCHGENARGGLKDLRYMTPEVRAQFLDIVLEGTKAELGMAGFKGVLSKAQAEAIHAYLIARGNEDWQDDAVRE
;
A
#
# COMPACT_ATOMS: atom_id res chain seq x y z
N ALA A 1 -25.07 2.74 12.76
CA ALA A 1 -24.13 2.19 11.77
C ALA A 1 -22.89 1.77 12.54
N GLU A 2 -22.68 0.47 12.68
CA GLU A 2 -21.57 -0.08 13.46
C GLU A 2 -20.25 -0.09 12.68
N LYS A 3 -19.15 0.02 13.41
CA LYS A 3 -17.78 -0.04 12.87
C LYS A 3 -17.40 -1.50 12.61
N PHE A 4 -16.80 -1.78 11.46
CA PHE A 4 -16.28 -3.11 11.13
C PHE A 4 -14.76 -3.27 11.35
N VAL A 5 -14.06 -2.16 11.58
CA VAL A 5 -12.68 -2.11 12.08
C VAL A 5 -12.57 -0.99 13.13
N PRO A 6 -11.58 -1.03 14.04
CA PRO A 6 -11.25 0.09 14.92
C PRO A 6 -11.15 1.43 14.16
N SER A 7 -11.73 2.48 14.74
CA SER A 7 -11.68 3.83 14.16
C SER A 7 -11.71 4.89 15.25
N ASN A 8 -10.87 5.91 15.11
CA ASN A 8 -10.64 6.94 16.12
C ASN A 8 -10.97 8.38 15.65
N TRP A 9 -11.55 8.57 14.46
CA TRP A 9 -11.97 9.91 14.00
C TRP A 9 -13.41 10.26 14.39
N ALA A 10 -14.30 9.26 14.43
CA ALA A 10 -15.69 9.44 14.83
C ALA A 10 -16.12 8.34 15.80
N SER A 11 -16.94 8.71 16.78
CA SER A 11 -17.52 7.79 17.76
C SER A 11 -18.61 6.91 17.14
N HIS A 12 -19.54 7.53 16.42
CA HIS A 12 -20.68 6.89 15.75
C HIS A 12 -21.24 7.79 14.63
N ILE A 13 -22.22 7.27 13.88
CA ILE A 13 -23.09 8.08 13.01
C ILE A 13 -24.36 8.39 13.78
N ASP A 14 -24.68 9.68 13.94
CA ASP A 14 -25.95 10.10 14.52
C ASP A 14 -27.08 9.75 13.55
N MET A 15 -27.93 8.81 13.95
CA MET A 15 -29.00 8.29 13.09
C MET A 15 -30.13 9.31 12.84
N LYS A 16 -30.24 10.39 13.63
CA LYS A 16 -31.21 11.46 13.37
C LYS A 16 -30.74 12.39 12.25
N THR A 17 -29.44 12.66 12.20
CA THR A 17 -28.86 13.65 11.28
C THR A 17 -28.13 13.01 10.09
N GLY A 18 -27.77 11.74 10.20
CA GLY A 18 -26.92 11.03 9.23
C GLY A 18 -25.45 11.44 9.29
N ARG A 19 -25.04 12.27 10.27
CA ARG A 19 -23.69 12.84 10.33
C ARG A 19 -22.77 12.05 11.28
N PRO A 20 -21.48 11.91 10.97
CA PRO A 20 -20.50 11.42 11.94
C PRO A 20 -20.37 12.33 13.16
N VAL A 21 -20.35 11.75 14.35
CA VAL A 21 -20.03 12.44 15.61
C VAL A 21 -18.54 12.30 15.89
N LEU A 22 -17.78 13.35 15.64
CA LEU A 22 -16.32 13.37 15.74
C LEU A 22 -15.84 13.21 17.19
N TYR A 23 -14.72 12.53 17.39
CA TYR A 23 -14.03 12.59 18.68
C TYR A 23 -13.38 13.97 18.88
N PRO A 24 -13.22 14.45 20.13
CA PRO A 24 -12.49 15.69 20.39
C PRO A 24 -11.06 15.63 19.83
N GLY A 25 -10.63 16.70 19.15
CA GLY A 25 -9.23 16.87 18.72
C GLY A 25 -8.83 16.15 17.43
N VAL A 26 -9.74 15.45 16.74
CA VAL A 26 -9.49 14.72 15.47
C VAL A 26 -9.46 15.62 14.22
N HIS A 27 -9.23 16.91 14.41
CA HIS A 27 -9.11 17.88 13.33
C HIS A 27 -7.69 17.93 12.77
N LEU A 28 -7.53 18.55 11.61
CA LEU A 28 -6.21 18.74 10.99
C LEU A 28 -5.38 19.70 11.87
N THR A 29 -4.34 19.18 12.51
CA THR A 29 -3.39 19.97 13.32
C THR A 29 -1.99 19.87 12.75
N THR A 30 -1.11 20.79 13.16
CA THR A 30 0.32 20.73 12.83
C THR A 30 1.07 19.71 13.69
N THR A 31 0.48 19.26 14.80
CA THR A 31 1.05 18.22 15.66
C THR A 31 0.75 16.85 15.07
N PRO A 32 1.74 15.95 14.92
CA PRO A 32 1.51 14.59 14.47
C PRO A 32 0.52 13.83 15.36
N GLN A 33 -0.50 13.25 14.72
CA GLN A 33 -1.53 12.43 15.35
C GLN A 33 -1.78 11.18 14.53
N ARG A 34 -2.09 10.06 15.20
CA ARG A 34 -2.48 8.83 14.51
C ARG A 34 -3.98 8.84 14.22
N ILE A 35 -4.35 8.66 12.96
CA ILE A 35 -5.74 8.60 12.49
C ILE A 35 -6.02 7.21 11.90
N THR A 36 -7.18 6.65 12.24
CA THR A 36 -7.65 5.32 11.84
C THR A 36 -9.13 5.39 11.40
N PRO A 37 -9.50 4.91 10.20
CA PRO A 37 -8.62 4.29 9.21
C PRO A 37 -7.68 5.31 8.52
N SER A 38 -6.67 4.81 7.82
CA SER A 38 -5.75 5.63 7.02
C SER A 38 -6.43 6.23 5.77
N LEU A 39 -5.67 6.94 4.94
CA LEU A 39 -6.12 7.41 3.62
C LEU A 39 -6.56 6.26 2.67
N LEU A 40 -6.22 5.02 3.00
CA LEU A 40 -6.62 3.81 2.27
C LEU A 40 -8.00 3.29 2.70
N ALA A 41 -8.59 3.94 3.71
CA ALA A 41 -9.85 3.58 4.33
C ALA A 41 -9.85 2.19 4.98
N ALA A 42 -10.93 1.89 5.71
CA ALA A 42 -11.16 0.58 6.29
C ALA A 42 -11.49 -0.48 5.24
N HIS A 43 -12.00 -0.03 4.10
CA HIS A 43 -12.27 -0.77 2.88
C HIS A 43 -12.16 0.24 1.73
N SER A 44 -11.55 -0.15 0.61
CA SER A 44 -11.23 0.76 -0.50
C SER A 44 -11.95 0.33 -1.79
N TRP A 45 -11.33 0.52 -2.94
CA TRP A 45 -11.88 0.22 -4.26
C TRP A 45 -12.02 -1.28 -4.57
N HIS A 46 -11.35 -2.15 -3.81
CA HIS A 46 -11.39 -3.61 -4.02
C HIS A 46 -12.85 -4.10 -3.96
N PRO A 47 -13.38 -4.76 -5.01
CA PRO A 47 -14.80 -5.13 -5.04
C PRO A 47 -15.25 -5.97 -3.84
N MET A 48 -16.41 -5.62 -3.28
CA MET A 48 -17.15 -6.48 -2.36
C MET A 48 -18.15 -7.37 -3.12
N SER A 49 -18.59 -8.46 -2.50
CA SER A 49 -19.62 -9.34 -3.06
C SER A 49 -20.72 -9.62 -2.03
N PHE A 50 -21.94 -9.85 -2.51
CA PHE A 50 -23.08 -10.19 -1.68
C PHE A 50 -23.61 -11.58 -2.06
N SER A 51 -23.95 -12.41 -1.08
CA SER A 51 -24.67 -13.66 -1.32
C SER A 51 -26.10 -13.55 -0.80
N PRO A 52 -27.12 -13.62 -1.67
CA PRO A 52 -28.51 -13.66 -1.24
C PRO A 52 -28.86 -14.90 -0.39
N GLN A 53 -28.11 -16.00 -0.53
CA GLN A 53 -28.36 -17.23 0.22
C GLN A 53 -27.96 -17.12 1.69
N THR A 54 -26.85 -16.43 1.97
CA THR A 54 -26.37 -16.22 3.35
C THR A 54 -26.84 -14.88 3.93
N GLY A 55 -27.22 -13.93 3.08
CA GLY A 55 -27.52 -12.55 3.46
C GLY A 55 -26.29 -11.74 3.87
N LEU A 56 -25.08 -12.22 3.54
CA LEU A 56 -23.82 -11.61 3.97
C LEU A 56 -23.14 -10.85 2.82
N VAL A 57 -22.43 -9.78 3.20
CA VAL A 57 -21.51 -9.03 2.32
C VAL A 57 -20.09 -9.42 2.67
N TYR A 58 -19.29 -9.79 1.68
CA TYR A 58 -17.90 -10.20 1.81
C TYR A 58 -17.00 -9.12 1.22
N PHE A 59 -15.96 -8.71 1.96
CA PHE A 59 -15.02 -7.70 1.47
C PHE A 59 -13.67 -7.75 2.19
N PRO A 60 -12.59 -7.28 1.52
CA PRO A 60 -11.33 -7.02 2.20
C PRO A 60 -11.49 -5.82 3.14
N ALA A 61 -11.38 -6.08 4.44
CA ALA A 61 -11.30 -5.06 5.48
C ALA A 61 -9.83 -4.85 5.88
N MET A 62 -9.48 -3.62 6.22
CA MET A 62 -8.12 -3.19 6.49
C MET A 62 -8.09 -2.39 7.79
N GLU A 63 -7.33 -2.89 8.76
CA GLU A 63 -6.93 -2.13 9.94
C GLU A 63 -5.62 -1.44 9.60
N GLN A 64 -5.70 -0.15 9.29
CA GLN A 64 -4.53 0.67 8.95
C GLN A 64 -4.68 2.06 9.54
N SER A 65 -3.55 2.67 9.89
CA SER A 65 -3.51 4.04 10.40
C SER A 65 -2.56 4.90 9.57
N ILE A 66 -2.78 6.21 9.60
CA ILE A 66 -1.82 7.19 9.10
C ILE A 66 -1.43 8.11 10.25
N VAL A 67 -0.16 8.51 10.31
CA VAL A 67 0.25 9.60 11.20
C VAL A 67 0.05 10.91 10.48
N TYR A 68 -1.03 11.62 10.73
CA TYR A 68 -1.35 12.86 10.04
C TYR A 68 -0.85 14.10 10.79
N ALA A 69 -0.27 15.04 10.03
CA ALA A 69 -0.04 16.43 10.42
C ALA A 69 -0.12 17.29 9.15
N ARG A 70 -0.68 18.50 9.26
CA ARG A 70 -0.58 19.50 8.21
C ARG A 70 0.69 20.34 8.40
N GLN A 71 1.21 20.90 7.31
CA GLN A 71 2.23 21.94 7.33
C GLN A 71 1.71 23.17 8.08
N ARG A 72 2.62 23.93 8.68
CA ARG A 72 2.30 25.27 9.22
C ARG A 72 1.95 26.20 8.07
N ASP A 73 1.13 27.20 8.34
CA ASP A 73 0.65 28.11 7.28
C ASP A 73 1.80 28.89 6.63
N GLU A 74 2.82 29.27 7.40
CA GLU A 74 4.04 29.90 6.87
C GLU A 74 4.94 28.98 6.02
N ASP A 75 4.82 27.66 6.21
CA ASP A 75 5.63 26.67 5.50
C ASP A 75 4.97 26.21 4.19
N PHE A 76 3.64 26.28 4.10
CA PHE A 76 2.89 25.83 2.93
C PHE A 76 3.17 26.73 1.71
N LYS A 77 3.52 26.09 0.59
CA LYS A 77 3.67 26.76 -0.71
C LYS A 77 2.99 25.94 -1.78
N PHE A 78 2.09 26.58 -2.52
CA PHE A 78 1.51 25.95 -3.71
C PHE A 78 2.60 25.74 -4.77
N VAL A 79 2.70 24.51 -5.26
CA VAL A 79 3.61 24.15 -6.35
C VAL A 79 2.82 23.47 -7.46
N PRO A 80 2.80 24.05 -8.69
CA PRO A 80 2.16 23.42 -9.83
C PRO A 80 2.66 21.98 -10.05
N PHE A 81 1.76 21.11 -10.53
CA PHE A 81 2.06 19.70 -10.85
C PHE A 81 2.55 18.84 -9.67
N ARG A 82 2.36 19.29 -8.42
CA ARG A 82 2.58 18.51 -7.20
C ARG A 82 1.29 18.25 -6.44
N ASN A 83 1.36 17.32 -5.49
CA ASN A 83 0.35 17.22 -4.45
C ASN A 83 0.46 18.43 -3.52
N ASN A 84 -0.63 19.21 -3.43
CA ASN A 84 -0.73 20.41 -2.60
C ASN A 84 -1.64 20.20 -1.38
N ALA A 85 -1.77 18.96 -0.89
CA ALA A 85 -2.58 18.63 0.29
C ALA A 85 -2.01 19.19 1.62
N GLY A 86 -0.82 19.84 1.58
CA GLY A 86 -0.22 20.50 2.74
C GLY A 86 0.13 19.55 3.88
N TYR A 87 0.57 18.33 3.57
CA TYR A 87 0.94 17.32 4.56
C TYR A 87 2.39 17.50 5.02
N ASP A 88 2.62 17.45 6.33
CA ASP A 88 3.97 17.44 6.89
C ASP A 88 4.50 16.01 6.98
N TYR A 89 5.40 15.63 6.06
CA TYR A 89 5.95 14.27 5.96
C TYR A 89 7.07 13.98 6.97
N VAL A 90 7.71 15.00 7.55
CA VAL A 90 8.96 14.83 8.32
C VAL A 90 8.76 15.22 9.78
N GLY A 91 7.95 16.24 10.06
CA GLY A 91 7.85 16.91 11.35
C GLY A 91 8.61 18.23 11.32
N ALA A 92 7.91 19.35 11.46
CA ALA A 92 8.49 20.69 11.41
C ALA A 92 9.51 20.99 12.52
N THR A 93 9.54 20.21 13.60
CA THR A 93 10.51 20.32 14.71
C THR A 93 11.11 18.95 15.03
N PRO A 94 12.29 18.88 15.68
CA PRO A 94 12.85 17.61 16.15
C PRO A 94 11.89 16.82 17.06
N GLU A 95 11.13 17.52 17.90
CA GLU A 95 10.10 16.92 18.75
C GLU A 95 8.99 16.27 17.92
N TRP A 96 8.47 16.98 16.90
CA TRP A 96 7.41 16.46 16.04
C TRP A 96 7.91 15.33 15.14
N ALA A 97 9.16 15.38 14.66
CA ALA A 97 9.78 14.28 13.93
C ALA A 97 9.89 13.02 14.80
N ALA A 98 10.34 13.15 16.06
CA ALA A 98 10.41 12.05 17.01
C ALA A 98 9.01 11.48 17.32
N ARG A 99 8.02 12.35 17.55
CA ARG A 99 6.62 11.96 17.78
C ARG A 99 6.04 11.21 16.59
N ARG A 100 6.26 11.71 15.36
CA ARG A 100 5.82 11.07 14.13
C ARG A 100 6.42 9.67 14.01
N LYS A 101 7.72 9.53 14.24
CA LYS A 101 8.41 8.23 14.21
C LYS A 101 7.81 7.24 15.20
N ALA A 102 7.53 7.66 16.44
CA ALA A 102 6.90 6.81 17.45
C ALA A 102 5.49 6.38 17.05
N LEU A 103 4.64 7.34 16.63
CA LEU A 103 3.29 7.06 16.18
C LEU A 103 3.25 6.16 14.93
N GLN A 104 4.25 6.28 14.04
CA GLN A 104 4.34 5.46 12.85
C GLN A 104 4.69 4.02 13.23
N ALA A 105 5.61 3.81 14.17
CA ALA A 105 5.92 2.48 14.69
C ALA A 105 4.70 1.82 15.35
N GLU A 106 3.88 2.59 16.08
CA GLU A 106 2.60 2.10 16.60
C GLU A 106 1.61 1.74 15.49
N ALA A 107 1.41 2.66 14.53
CA ALA A 107 0.52 2.46 13.38
C ALA A 107 0.88 1.19 12.62
N ASP A 108 2.17 1.03 12.34
CA ASP A 108 2.78 -0.13 11.71
C ASP A 108 2.51 -1.41 12.51
N ALA A 109 2.75 -1.42 13.83
CA ALA A 109 2.52 -2.60 14.65
C ALA A 109 1.05 -3.08 14.70
N MET A 110 0.10 -2.20 14.39
CA MET A 110 -1.34 -2.49 14.41
C MET A 110 -1.92 -2.92 13.06
N GLU A 111 -1.16 -2.84 11.97
CA GLU A 111 -1.73 -3.10 10.64
C GLU A 111 -2.14 -4.56 10.45
N LYS A 112 -3.38 -4.78 9.99
CA LYS A 112 -3.94 -6.11 9.71
C LYS A 112 -4.90 -6.06 8.53
N GLY A 113 -5.02 -7.18 7.83
CA GLY A 113 -6.03 -7.38 6.79
C GLY A 113 -7.01 -8.48 7.17
N TYR A 114 -8.22 -8.43 6.62
CA TYR A 114 -9.23 -9.46 6.80
C TYR A 114 -10.03 -9.68 5.53
N LEU A 115 -10.42 -10.93 5.24
CA LEU A 115 -11.67 -11.19 4.52
C LEU A 115 -12.79 -11.17 5.55
N LEU A 116 -13.65 -10.14 5.50
CA LEU A 116 -14.74 -9.97 6.45
C LEU A 116 -16.06 -10.38 5.82
N ALA A 117 -16.85 -11.18 6.52
CA ALA A 117 -18.25 -11.43 6.21
C ALA A 117 -19.13 -10.64 7.18
N TRP A 118 -19.85 -9.66 6.64
CA TRP A 118 -20.68 -8.74 7.40
C TRP A 118 -22.16 -8.99 7.14
N ASN A 119 -22.95 -9.04 8.20
CA ASN A 119 -24.40 -9.04 8.10
C ASN A 119 -24.90 -7.59 8.07
N PRO A 120 -25.40 -7.10 6.91
CA PRO A 120 -25.81 -5.71 6.77
C PRO A 120 -27.10 -5.38 7.55
N VAL A 121 -27.93 -6.38 7.86
CA VAL A 121 -29.18 -6.20 8.61
C VAL A 121 -28.91 -6.04 10.10
N THR A 122 -28.09 -6.93 10.67
CA THR A 122 -27.78 -6.90 12.12
C THR A 122 -26.60 -5.98 12.44
N GLN A 123 -25.87 -5.52 11.42
CA GLN A 123 -24.66 -4.71 11.55
C GLN A 123 -23.60 -5.41 12.42
N LYS A 124 -23.43 -6.71 12.19
CA LYS A 124 -22.47 -7.55 12.92
C LYS A 124 -21.63 -8.38 11.97
N GLU A 125 -20.43 -8.67 12.41
CA GLU A 125 -19.60 -9.68 11.78
C GLU A 125 -20.21 -11.07 11.96
N ALA A 126 -20.29 -11.82 10.86
CA ALA A 126 -20.62 -13.23 10.88
C ALA A 126 -19.36 -14.09 11.08
N TRP A 127 -18.30 -13.76 10.35
CA TRP A 127 -16.97 -14.37 10.47
C TRP A 127 -15.91 -13.50 9.80
N ARG A 128 -14.63 -13.77 10.09
CA ARG A 128 -13.47 -13.18 9.40
C ARG A 128 -12.36 -14.20 9.16
N MET A 129 -11.60 -14.01 8.08
CA MET A 129 -10.31 -14.67 7.87
C MET A 129 -9.18 -13.64 8.02
N PRO A 130 -8.26 -13.78 8.99
CA PRO A 130 -7.19 -12.81 9.21
C PRO A 130 -6.03 -13.00 8.23
N TYR A 131 -5.39 -11.87 7.88
CA TYR A 131 -4.13 -11.80 7.17
C TYR A 131 -3.15 -10.92 7.95
N SER A 132 -1.86 -11.26 7.88
CA SER A 132 -0.79 -10.54 8.56
C SER A 132 -0.61 -9.10 8.08
N LEU A 133 -1.09 -8.80 6.87
CA LEU A 133 -1.02 -7.49 6.25
C LEU A 133 -2.35 -7.14 5.53
N PRO A 134 -2.67 -5.85 5.42
CA PRO A 134 -3.72 -5.37 4.51
C PRO A 134 -3.30 -5.55 3.05
N GLY A 135 -4.25 -5.41 2.12
CA GLY A 135 -3.97 -5.41 0.68
C GLY A 135 -4.38 -6.67 -0.10
N SER A 136 -5.16 -7.58 0.51
CA SER A 136 -5.91 -8.60 -0.23
C SER A 136 -6.93 -7.95 -1.17
N GLY A 137 -7.24 -8.60 -2.28
CA GLY A 137 -8.11 -8.05 -3.32
C GLY A 137 -9.60 -8.27 -3.10
N GLY A 138 -10.36 -7.93 -4.14
CA GLY A 138 -11.81 -8.04 -4.14
C GLY A 138 -12.33 -9.48 -4.10
N THR A 139 -13.63 -9.61 -3.86
CA THR A 139 -14.28 -10.90 -3.64
C THR A 139 -15.31 -11.24 -4.72
N LEU A 140 -15.61 -12.54 -4.86
CA LEU A 140 -16.72 -13.06 -5.66
C LEU A 140 -17.47 -14.11 -4.84
N ALA A 141 -18.76 -13.89 -4.59
CA ALA A 141 -19.64 -14.89 -3.99
C ALA A 141 -20.38 -15.66 -5.08
N THR A 142 -20.59 -16.97 -4.91
CA THR A 142 -21.33 -17.80 -5.86
C THR A 142 -22.46 -18.57 -5.18
N ALA A 143 -23.42 -19.04 -5.97
CA ALA A 143 -24.53 -19.87 -5.49
C ALA A 143 -24.09 -21.24 -4.95
N GLY A 144 -22.83 -21.64 -5.16
CA GLY A 144 -22.25 -22.88 -4.63
C GLY A 144 -21.78 -22.78 -3.18
N ASN A 145 -22.23 -21.79 -2.42
CA ASN A 145 -21.76 -21.48 -1.06
C ASN A 145 -20.24 -21.22 -1.00
N LEU A 146 -19.70 -20.50 -2.00
CA LEU A 146 -18.29 -20.15 -2.09
C LEU A 146 -18.07 -18.64 -2.17
N VAL A 147 -16.97 -18.18 -1.59
CA VAL A 147 -16.38 -16.85 -1.77
C VAL A 147 -14.94 -17.00 -2.24
N PHE A 148 -14.59 -16.38 -3.36
CA PHE A 148 -13.23 -16.34 -3.90
C PHE A 148 -12.55 -15.02 -3.59
N GLN A 149 -11.24 -15.04 -3.31
CA GLN A 149 -10.43 -13.83 -3.09
C GLN A 149 -8.96 -14.06 -3.50
N GLY A 150 -8.32 -13.04 -4.06
CA GLY A 150 -6.86 -12.94 -4.10
C GLY A 150 -6.30 -12.40 -2.79
N THR A 151 -5.29 -13.04 -2.21
CA THR A 151 -4.78 -12.71 -0.87
C THR A 151 -3.46 -11.94 -0.94
N ILE A 152 -3.17 -11.16 0.11
CA ILE A 152 -1.87 -10.50 0.31
C ILE A 152 -0.70 -11.49 0.40
N GLU A 153 -0.98 -12.76 0.68
CA GLU A 153 0.00 -13.86 0.74
C GLU A 153 0.38 -14.38 -0.66
N LYS A 154 -0.08 -13.71 -1.72
CA LYS A 154 0.13 -14.06 -3.13
C LYS A 154 -0.54 -15.38 -3.51
N THR A 155 -1.67 -15.68 -2.88
CA THR A 155 -2.50 -16.84 -3.19
C THR A 155 -3.85 -16.43 -3.77
N PHE A 156 -4.51 -17.36 -4.46
CA PHE A 156 -5.92 -17.27 -4.78
C PHE A 156 -6.66 -18.38 -4.03
N ALA A 157 -7.69 -18.02 -3.28
CA ALA A 157 -8.34 -18.92 -2.33
C ALA A 157 -9.86 -18.91 -2.48
N ALA A 158 -10.47 -20.04 -2.10
CA ALA A 158 -11.91 -20.23 -2.02
C ALA A 158 -12.32 -20.62 -0.59
N TYR A 159 -13.32 -19.92 -0.07
CA TYR A 159 -13.85 -20.05 1.28
C TYR A 159 -15.32 -20.45 1.23
N ARG A 160 -15.81 -21.18 2.23
CA ARG A 160 -17.25 -21.35 2.43
C ARG A 160 -17.89 -20.01 2.76
N ALA A 161 -18.99 -19.68 2.08
CA ALA A 161 -19.62 -18.39 2.22
C ALA A 161 -20.34 -18.20 3.58
N ASP A 162 -20.81 -19.28 4.19
CA ASP A 162 -21.54 -19.25 5.45
C ASP A 162 -20.65 -19.15 6.71
N ASN A 163 -19.45 -19.74 6.69
CA ASN A 163 -18.61 -19.85 7.89
C ASN A 163 -17.12 -19.49 7.68
N GLY A 164 -16.71 -19.13 6.47
CA GLY A 164 -15.34 -18.70 6.18
C GLY A 164 -14.29 -19.81 6.14
N GLN A 165 -14.69 -21.08 6.20
CA GLN A 165 -13.75 -22.21 6.09
C GLN A 165 -13.02 -22.16 4.75
N LYS A 166 -11.68 -22.07 4.78
CA LYS A 166 -10.84 -22.16 3.57
C LYS A 166 -10.89 -23.60 3.03
N LEU A 167 -11.39 -23.76 1.81
CA LEU A 167 -11.55 -25.07 1.15
C LEU A 167 -10.45 -25.34 0.13
N TRP A 168 -9.94 -24.30 -0.50
CA TRP A 168 -8.93 -24.41 -1.53
C TRP A 168 -8.08 -23.15 -1.59
N GLU A 169 -6.81 -23.32 -1.92
CA GLU A 169 -5.85 -22.24 -2.07
C GLU A 169 -4.74 -22.66 -3.02
N THR A 170 -4.26 -21.74 -3.85
CA THR A 170 -3.09 -21.96 -4.70
C THR A 170 -2.22 -20.72 -4.76
N ASN A 171 -0.91 -20.91 -4.89
CA ASN A 171 0.03 -19.82 -5.10
C ASN A 171 -0.16 -19.24 -6.52
N VAL A 172 -0.21 -17.92 -6.63
CA VAL A 172 -0.29 -17.17 -7.90
C VAL A 172 0.88 -16.18 -8.08
N ASP A 173 1.86 -16.24 -7.18
CA ASP A 173 3.11 -15.47 -7.03
C ASP A 173 2.99 -13.94 -7.11
N ASN A 174 1.77 -13.41 -7.02
CA ASN A 174 1.46 -11.99 -7.03
C ASN A 174 0.06 -11.81 -6.41
N VAL A 175 -0.34 -10.60 -6.03
CA VAL A 175 -1.62 -10.36 -5.38
C VAL A 175 -2.66 -9.98 -6.43
N ALA A 176 -3.79 -10.69 -6.43
CA ALA A 176 -4.92 -10.36 -7.29
C ALA A 176 -5.80 -9.33 -6.59
N ILE A 177 -5.53 -8.04 -6.84
CA ILE A 177 -6.22 -6.89 -6.20
C ILE A 177 -7.63 -6.66 -6.73
N GLY A 178 -7.88 -6.99 -8.00
CA GLY A 178 -9.22 -6.91 -8.59
C GLY A 178 -10.17 -7.94 -8.00
N GLY A 179 -11.46 -7.82 -8.31
CA GLY A 179 -12.43 -8.86 -8.04
C GLY A 179 -12.32 -10.00 -9.07
N PRO A 180 -12.39 -11.27 -8.65
CA PRO A 180 -12.53 -12.38 -9.58
C PRO A 180 -13.90 -12.36 -10.26
N VAL A 181 -13.98 -12.97 -11.44
CA VAL A 181 -15.23 -13.18 -12.18
C VAL A 181 -15.42 -14.66 -12.45
N THR A 182 -16.66 -15.10 -12.64
CA THR A 182 -16.96 -16.47 -13.06
C THR A 182 -17.92 -16.47 -14.25
N TYR A 183 -17.73 -17.41 -15.15
CA TYR A 183 -18.52 -17.59 -16.37
C TYR A 183 -18.51 -19.07 -16.78
N ALA A 184 -19.28 -19.43 -17.80
CA ALA A 184 -19.29 -20.77 -18.35
C ALA A 184 -19.08 -20.75 -19.87
N ILE A 185 -18.38 -21.77 -20.39
CA ILE A 185 -18.23 -22.06 -21.83
C ILE A 185 -18.57 -23.53 -22.01
N ASP A 186 -19.53 -23.84 -22.90
CA ASP A 186 -19.96 -25.20 -23.22
C ASP A 186 -20.29 -26.06 -21.98
N GLY A 187 -20.95 -25.46 -20.99
CA GLY A 187 -21.34 -26.12 -19.74
C GLY A 187 -20.22 -26.26 -18.69
N VAL A 188 -18.99 -25.82 -18.99
CA VAL A 188 -17.87 -25.85 -18.05
C VAL A 188 -17.73 -24.49 -17.38
N GLN A 189 -17.74 -24.45 -16.05
CA GLN A 189 -17.55 -23.22 -15.27
C GLN A 189 -16.05 -22.87 -15.16
N TYR A 190 -15.76 -21.59 -15.32
CA TYR A 190 -14.45 -20.98 -15.15
C TYR A 190 -14.51 -19.87 -14.09
N VAL A 191 -13.39 -19.68 -13.38
CA VAL A 191 -13.16 -18.52 -12.51
C VAL A 191 -11.92 -17.81 -13.01
N ALA A 192 -12.03 -16.54 -13.37
CA ALA A 192 -10.91 -15.75 -13.87
C ALA A 192 -10.58 -14.60 -12.93
N VAL A 193 -9.30 -14.28 -12.81
CA VAL A 193 -8.82 -13.18 -11.98
C VAL A 193 -7.57 -12.55 -12.59
N ASN A 194 -7.55 -11.22 -12.61
CA ASN A 194 -6.35 -10.46 -12.95
C ASN A 194 -5.41 -10.45 -11.75
N VAL A 195 -4.30 -11.17 -11.87
CA VAL A 195 -3.23 -11.21 -10.88
C VAL A 195 -2.20 -10.16 -11.26
N GLY A 196 -2.13 -9.09 -10.48
CA GLY A 196 -1.29 -7.96 -10.82
C GLY A 196 -1.38 -6.95 -9.70
N TRP A 197 -0.47 -7.08 -8.74
CA TRP A 197 -0.43 -6.16 -7.63
C TRP A 197 0.05 -4.79 -8.09
N GLY A 198 -0.69 -3.77 -7.67
CA GLY A 198 -0.68 -2.40 -8.18
C GLY A 198 -1.83 -1.63 -7.55
N GLY A 199 -2.04 -0.37 -7.93
CA GLY A 199 -3.00 0.49 -7.23
C GLY A 199 -2.42 1.02 -5.91
N SER A 200 -2.87 2.21 -5.49
CA SER A 200 -2.11 2.99 -4.52
C SER A 200 -2.03 2.33 -3.14
N ILE A 201 -0.78 1.99 -2.78
CA ILE A 201 -0.25 1.93 -1.42
C ILE A 201 -0.86 0.81 -0.58
N VAL A 202 -0.13 -0.29 -0.42
CA VAL A 202 -0.22 -1.10 0.80
C VAL A 202 0.82 -0.52 1.75
N ALA A 203 0.39 0.10 2.84
CA ALA A 203 1.29 0.50 3.91
C ALA A 203 1.84 -0.76 4.62
N GLY A 204 3.05 -0.65 5.19
CA GLY A 204 3.67 -1.73 5.96
C GLY A 204 4.52 -2.75 5.19
N LEU A 205 4.71 -2.61 3.87
CA LEU A 205 5.58 -3.50 3.07
C LEU A 205 7.05 -3.48 3.50
N SER A 206 7.48 -2.37 4.10
CA SER A 206 8.80 -2.19 4.70
C SER A 206 9.09 -3.19 5.83
N LYS A 207 8.07 -3.86 6.38
CA LYS A 207 8.20 -4.89 7.41
C LYS A 207 8.57 -6.27 6.88
N ILE A 208 8.43 -6.50 5.57
CA ILE A 208 8.63 -7.82 4.99
C ILE A 208 10.13 -8.03 4.77
N PRO A 209 10.77 -8.95 5.53
CA PRO A 209 12.20 -9.20 5.37
C PRO A 209 12.47 -9.69 3.94
N GLY A 210 13.49 -9.13 3.28
CA GLY A 210 13.81 -9.43 1.87
C GLY A 210 12.86 -8.80 0.83
N GLY A 211 11.91 -7.96 1.27
CA GLY A 211 11.00 -7.19 0.42
C GLY A 211 9.78 -7.97 -0.09
N PHE A 212 8.77 -7.23 -0.56
CA PHE A 212 7.56 -7.82 -1.14
C PHE A 212 7.75 -8.12 -2.63
N ARG A 213 8.20 -9.34 -2.93
CA ARG A 213 8.47 -9.78 -4.30
C ARG A 213 7.24 -10.40 -4.94
N VAL A 214 6.92 -9.96 -6.15
CA VAL A 214 5.80 -10.44 -6.97
C VAL A 214 6.25 -10.78 -8.40
N SER A 215 5.55 -11.69 -9.05
CA SER A 215 5.68 -11.99 -10.48
C SER A 215 5.14 -10.84 -11.35
N PRO A 216 5.46 -10.79 -12.66
CA PRO A 216 4.75 -9.92 -13.60
C PRO A 216 3.23 -10.15 -13.59
N ALA A 217 2.45 -9.13 -13.95
CA ALA A 217 1.00 -9.23 -14.01
C ALA A 217 0.53 -10.24 -15.08
N ARG A 218 -0.55 -10.97 -14.79
CA ARG A 218 -1.13 -12.02 -15.64
C ARG A 218 -2.61 -12.24 -15.36
N LEU A 219 -3.35 -12.67 -16.38
CA LEU A 219 -4.69 -13.22 -16.22
C LEU A 219 -4.58 -14.71 -15.86
N LEU A 220 -5.17 -15.12 -14.74
CA LEU A 220 -5.31 -16.54 -14.39
C LEU A 220 -6.75 -16.98 -14.54
N VAL A 221 -6.96 -18.17 -15.10
CA VAL A 221 -8.26 -18.79 -15.29
C VAL A 221 -8.24 -20.21 -14.73
N PHE A 222 -9.17 -20.50 -13.84
CA PHE A 222 -9.31 -21.76 -13.13
C PHE A 222 -10.57 -22.49 -13.59
N ARG A 223 -10.51 -23.81 -13.64
CA ARG A 223 -11.66 -24.72 -13.78
C ARG A 223 -11.37 -26.01 -13.03
N LEU A 224 -12.41 -26.81 -12.77
CA LEU A 224 -12.24 -28.15 -12.22
C LEU A 224 -11.43 -29.05 -13.16
N ASP A 225 -10.64 -29.93 -12.56
CA ASP A 225 -9.82 -30.96 -13.23
C ASP A 225 -8.78 -30.44 -14.24
N ALA A 226 -8.43 -29.16 -14.18
CA ALA A 226 -7.31 -28.62 -14.96
C ALA A 226 -5.99 -29.28 -14.53
N ARG A 227 -5.21 -29.77 -15.50
CA ARG A 227 -3.92 -30.45 -15.29
C ARG A 227 -2.86 -29.90 -16.24
N GLY A 228 -1.60 -30.08 -15.89
CA GLY A 228 -0.46 -29.73 -16.75
C GLY A 228 -0.19 -28.24 -16.90
N VAL A 229 -0.76 -27.40 -16.02
CA VAL A 229 -0.51 -25.95 -16.00
C VAL A 229 0.42 -25.63 -14.83
N SER A 230 1.56 -25.01 -15.13
CA SER A 230 2.48 -24.48 -14.13
C SER A 230 2.69 -22.99 -14.37
N LEU A 231 2.92 -22.25 -13.28
CA LEU A 231 3.29 -20.84 -13.38
C LEU A 231 4.77 -20.73 -13.81
N PRO A 232 5.11 -19.74 -14.67
CA PRO A 232 6.50 -19.39 -14.92
C PRO A 232 7.24 -19.09 -13.61
N PRO A 233 8.54 -19.44 -13.50
CA PRO A 233 9.31 -19.17 -12.31
C PRO A 233 9.39 -17.68 -12.02
N LEU A 234 9.48 -17.33 -10.74
CA LEU A 234 9.76 -15.96 -10.32
C LEU A 234 11.14 -15.51 -10.83
N PRO A 235 11.30 -14.23 -11.23
CA PRO A 235 12.63 -13.67 -11.47
C PRO A 235 13.54 -13.89 -10.24
N PRO A 236 14.86 -14.03 -10.40
CA PRO A 236 15.77 -14.12 -9.26
C PRO A 236 15.75 -12.82 -8.43
N PRO A 237 16.03 -12.89 -7.11
CA PRO A 237 16.19 -11.68 -6.30
C PRO A 237 17.36 -10.84 -6.81
N THR A 238 17.22 -9.52 -6.76
CA THR A 238 18.31 -8.59 -7.07
C THR A 238 18.98 -8.21 -5.75
N ALA A 239 20.30 -8.37 -5.66
CA ALA A 239 21.07 -7.89 -4.51
C ALA A 239 21.07 -6.35 -4.47
N LEU A 240 21.07 -5.78 -3.26
CA LEU A 240 21.19 -4.33 -3.11
C LEU A 240 22.60 -3.90 -3.58
N PRO A 241 22.72 -3.05 -4.61
CA PRO A 241 24.02 -2.60 -5.08
C PRO A 241 24.70 -1.77 -4.00
N ARG A 242 26.02 -1.91 -3.86
CA ARG A 242 26.80 -1.11 -2.89
C ARG A 242 26.58 0.38 -3.16
N PRO A 243 26.04 1.14 -2.19
CA PRO A 243 25.79 2.56 -2.36
C PRO A 243 27.10 3.37 -2.37
N PRO A 244 27.14 4.53 -3.04
CA PRO A 244 28.30 5.41 -2.98
C PRO A 244 28.42 6.07 -1.59
N PHE A 245 29.60 6.59 -1.29
CA PHE A 245 29.81 7.38 -0.08
C PHE A 245 28.93 8.64 -0.07
N LEU A 246 28.22 8.86 1.03
CA LEU A 246 27.47 10.07 1.26
C LEU A 246 28.43 11.25 1.48
N ARG A 247 28.32 12.29 0.63
CA ARG A 247 29.13 13.52 0.72
C ARG A 247 28.33 14.74 1.19
N ALA A 248 27.01 14.60 1.30
CA ALA A 248 26.12 15.68 1.68
C ALA A 248 26.06 15.86 3.20
N SER A 249 25.79 17.08 3.64
CA SER A 249 25.50 17.41 5.02
C SER A 249 24.17 16.83 5.49
N GLU A 250 24.00 16.72 6.80
CA GLU A 250 22.73 16.26 7.39
C GLU A 250 21.55 17.17 7.02
N ALA A 251 21.79 18.48 6.87
CA ALA A 251 20.77 19.44 6.46
C ALA A 251 20.29 19.19 5.01
N GLU A 252 21.20 18.89 4.10
CA GLU A 252 20.87 18.52 2.72
C GLU A 252 20.10 17.20 2.65
N VAL A 253 20.49 16.20 3.46
CA VAL A 253 19.77 14.93 3.54
C VAL A 253 18.34 15.13 4.08
N ARG A 254 18.15 15.98 5.11
CA ARG A 254 16.81 16.30 5.63
C ARG A 254 15.94 17.02 4.59
N LEU A 255 16.51 18.00 3.86
CA LEU A 255 15.82 18.66 2.76
C LEU A 255 15.43 17.63 1.67
N GLY A 256 16.36 16.75 1.31
CA GLY A 256 16.12 15.67 0.36
C GLY A 256 15.00 14.73 0.79
N ALA A 257 14.94 14.35 2.07
CA ALA A 257 13.89 13.50 2.63
C ALA A 257 12.52 14.16 2.52
N GLN A 258 12.41 15.45 2.84
CA GLN A 258 11.17 16.21 2.70
C GLN A 258 10.70 16.26 1.24
N LEU A 259 11.58 16.69 0.34
CA LEU A 259 11.27 16.81 -1.08
C LEU A 259 10.90 15.46 -1.71
N TYR A 260 11.59 14.38 -1.29
CA TYR A 260 11.27 13.01 -1.67
C TYR A 260 9.87 12.62 -1.22
N GLY A 261 9.51 12.89 0.04
CA GLY A 261 8.16 12.64 0.57
C GLY A 261 7.07 13.34 -0.25
N GLU A 262 7.34 14.59 -0.64
CA GLU A 262 6.40 15.43 -1.38
C GLU A 262 6.32 15.10 -2.90
N ALA A 263 7.41 14.63 -3.53
CA ALA A 263 7.48 14.44 -4.99
C ALA A 263 7.60 12.98 -5.46
N CYS A 264 8.17 12.10 -4.65
CA CYS A 264 8.65 10.78 -5.11
C CYS A 264 7.97 9.60 -4.38
N ALA A 265 7.72 9.74 -3.07
CA ALA A 265 7.31 8.65 -2.20
C ALA A 265 6.02 7.94 -2.63
N ARG A 266 5.10 8.66 -3.29
CA ARG A 266 3.85 8.06 -3.80
C ARG A 266 4.09 6.96 -4.84
N CYS A 267 5.13 7.10 -5.66
CA CYS A 267 5.47 6.12 -6.69
C CYS A 267 6.61 5.19 -6.26
N HIS A 268 7.55 5.69 -5.47
CA HIS A 268 8.78 4.99 -5.10
C HIS A 268 8.81 4.49 -3.65
N GLY A 269 7.66 4.55 -2.95
CA GLY A 269 7.48 4.06 -1.59
C GLY A 269 7.89 5.07 -0.50
N GLU A 270 7.31 4.93 0.68
CA GLU A 270 7.76 5.70 1.84
C GLU A 270 9.19 5.29 2.23
N ASN A 271 9.99 6.25 2.69
CA ASN A 271 11.40 6.05 3.03
C ASN A 271 12.27 5.43 1.92
N ALA A 272 11.86 5.59 0.66
CA ALA A 272 12.50 4.97 -0.51
C ALA A 272 12.52 3.44 -0.52
N ARG A 273 11.59 2.79 0.18
CA ARG A 273 11.45 1.33 0.19
C ARG A 273 10.27 0.88 -0.68
N GLY A 274 10.54 0.04 -1.69
CA GLY A 274 9.52 -0.54 -2.57
C GLY A 274 9.05 0.40 -3.69
N GLY A 275 7.73 0.47 -3.92
CA GLY A 275 7.12 1.23 -5.01
C GLY A 275 7.27 0.59 -6.39
N LEU A 276 7.01 1.37 -7.46
CA LEU A 276 7.15 0.94 -8.86
C LEU A 276 8.59 0.51 -9.18
N LYS A 277 9.55 1.26 -8.63
CA LYS A 277 10.98 0.94 -8.62
C LYS A 277 11.54 1.38 -7.28
N ASP A 278 12.21 0.47 -6.59
CA ASP A 278 12.94 0.80 -5.38
C ASP A 278 14.21 1.56 -5.75
N LEU A 279 14.25 2.85 -5.41
CA LEU A 279 15.34 3.73 -5.82
C LEU A 279 16.66 3.45 -5.07
N ARG A 280 16.65 2.64 -4.01
CA ARG A 280 17.88 2.19 -3.35
C ARG A 280 18.67 1.23 -4.26
N TYR A 281 17.97 0.52 -5.15
CA TYR A 281 18.55 -0.45 -6.09
C TYR A 281 19.03 0.16 -7.42
N MET A 282 19.15 1.49 -7.52
CA MET A 282 19.71 2.13 -8.71
C MET A 282 21.13 1.62 -9.00
N THR A 283 21.35 1.15 -10.24
CA THR A 283 22.68 0.79 -10.72
C THR A 283 23.58 2.03 -10.82
N PRO A 284 24.91 1.88 -10.88
CA PRO A 284 25.82 3.01 -11.08
C PRO A 284 25.47 3.85 -12.32
N GLU A 285 25.05 3.22 -13.41
CA GLU A 285 24.68 3.89 -14.66
C GLU A 285 23.40 4.73 -14.49
N VAL A 286 22.36 4.16 -13.88
CA VAL A 286 21.11 4.90 -13.59
C VAL A 286 21.38 6.05 -12.64
N ARG A 287 22.25 5.85 -11.65
CA ARG A 287 22.63 6.86 -10.66
C ARG A 287 23.39 8.04 -11.30
N ALA A 288 24.26 7.76 -12.26
CA ALA A 288 24.97 8.79 -13.02
C ALA A 288 24.02 9.66 -13.84
N GLN A 289 22.90 9.11 -14.29
CA GLN A 289 21.85 9.79 -15.06
C GLN A 289 20.75 10.41 -14.19
N PHE A 290 20.90 10.40 -12.85
CA PHE A 290 19.81 10.75 -11.93
C PHE A 290 19.20 12.12 -12.22
N LEU A 291 20.02 13.15 -12.45
CA LEU A 291 19.52 14.50 -12.73
C LEU A 291 18.81 14.59 -14.08
N ASP A 292 19.29 13.88 -15.11
CA ASP A 292 18.64 13.86 -16.43
C ASP A 292 17.29 13.13 -16.35
N ILE A 293 17.21 12.05 -15.58
CA ILE A 293 15.96 11.32 -15.34
C ILE A 293 14.97 12.22 -14.59
N VAL A 294 15.39 12.82 -13.48
CA VAL A 294 14.49 13.56 -12.57
C VAL A 294 14.12 14.92 -13.13
N LEU A 295 15.04 15.69 -13.71
CA LEU A 295 14.75 17.04 -14.19
C LEU A 295 14.27 17.00 -15.64
N GLU A 296 15.03 16.39 -16.52
CA GLU A 296 14.76 16.42 -17.97
C GLU A 296 13.79 15.33 -18.43
N GLY A 297 13.43 14.37 -17.57
CA GLY A 297 12.39 13.39 -17.87
C GLY A 297 12.80 12.37 -18.93
N THR A 298 14.08 11.96 -18.96
CA THR A 298 14.58 10.97 -19.97
C THR A 298 13.90 9.59 -19.91
N LYS A 299 13.02 9.37 -18.92
CA LYS A 299 12.20 8.16 -18.75
C LYS A 299 10.70 8.44 -18.84
N ALA A 300 10.28 9.56 -19.44
CA ALA A 300 8.87 9.96 -19.56
C ALA A 300 8.01 8.93 -20.29
N GLU A 301 8.53 8.30 -21.35
CA GLU A 301 7.84 7.23 -22.09
C GLU A 301 7.56 5.97 -21.24
N LEU A 302 8.28 5.81 -20.12
CA LEU A 302 8.06 4.74 -19.14
C LEU A 302 7.19 5.20 -17.96
N GLY A 303 6.63 6.40 -18.01
CA GLY A 303 5.80 7.00 -16.96
C GLY A 303 6.56 7.76 -15.87
N MET A 304 7.88 7.94 -15.98
CA MET A 304 8.66 8.77 -15.05
C MET A 304 8.82 10.19 -15.61
N ALA A 305 7.94 11.09 -15.16
CA ALA A 305 7.91 12.48 -15.60
C ALA A 305 9.17 13.26 -15.19
N GLY A 306 9.53 14.25 -16.00
CA GLY A 306 10.54 15.25 -15.63
C GLY A 306 9.95 16.31 -14.69
N PHE A 307 10.76 16.77 -13.74
CA PHE A 307 10.41 17.74 -12.71
C PHE A 307 11.06 19.10 -12.95
N LYS A 308 11.56 19.37 -14.16
CA LYS A 308 12.04 20.71 -14.54
C LYS A 308 10.94 21.75 -14.33
N GLY A 309 11.30 22.86 -13.68
CA GLY A 309 10.34 23.91 -13.28
C GLY A 309 9.57 23.62 -11.99
N VAL A 310 9.66 22.40 -11.45
CA VAL A 310 9.10 22.01 -10.15
C VAL A 310 10.21 21.86 -9.11
N LEU A 311 11.35 21.27 -9.50
CA LEU A 311 12.55 21.13 -8.69
C LEU A 311 13.72 21.89 -9.32
N SER A 312 14.49 22.58 -8.49
CA SER A 312 15.80 23.09 -8.88
C SER A 312 16.84 21.95 -8.93
N LYS A 313 17.98 22.19 -9.58
CA LYS A 313 19.09 21.23 -9.58
C LYS A 313 19.55 20.87 -8.16
N ALA A 314 19.74 21.86 -7.30
CA ALA A 314 20.15 21.64 -5.91
C ALA A 314 19.10 20.83 -5.11
N GLN A 315 17.81 21.03 -5.37
CA GLN A 315 16.75 20.24 -4.76
C GLN A 315 16.76 18.77 -5.23
N ALA A 316 16.98 18.54 -6.53
CA ALA A 316 17.15 17.19 -7.06
C ALA A 316 18.41 16.50 -6.49
N GLU A 317 19.51 17.23 -6.35
CA GLU A 317 20.73 16.74 -5.70
C GLU A 317 20.50 16.38 -4.23
N ALA A 318 19.72 17.19 -3.49
CA ALA A 318 19.32 16.87 -2.12
C ALA A 318 18.51 15.57 -2.04
N ILE A 319 17.54 15.36 -2.94
CA ILE A 319 16.80 14.08 -3.04
C ILE A 319 17.77 12.93 -3.31
N HIS A 320 18.72 13.11 -4.23
CA HIS A 320 19.71 12.09 -4.53
C HIS A 320 20.58 11.74 -3.32
N ALA A 321 21.02 12.75 -2.56
CA ALA A 321 21.77 12.57 -1.33
C ALA A 321 20.97 11.79 -0.28
N TYR A 322 19.68 12.09 -0.13
CA TYR A 322 18.77 11.33 0.73
C TYR A 322 18.68 9.85 0.30
N LEU A 323 18.52 9.57 -0.99
CA LEU A 323 18.48 8.19 -1.50
C LEU A 323 19.80 7.43 -1.26
N ILE A 324 20.94 8.12 -1.36
CA ILE A 324 22.25 7.55 -1.03
C ILE A 324 22.34 7.26 0.47
N ALA A 325 21.89 8.18 1.33
CA ALA A 325 21.87 7.97 2.78
C ALA A 325 21.02 6.75 3.16
N ARG A 326 19.81 6.64 2.61
CA ARG A 326 18.93 5.47 2.78
C ARG A 326 19.56 4.18 2.27
N GLY A 327 20.21 4.22 1.11
CA GLY A 327 20.93 3.07 0.57
C GLY A 327 22.07 2.61 1.48
N ASN A 328 22.84 3.54 2.07
CA ASN A 328 23.93 3.23 2.99
C ASN A 328 23.44 2.59 4.29
N GLU A 329 22.37 3.14 4.88
CA GLU A 329 21.73 2.59 6.08
C GLU A 329 21.27 1.15 5.84
N ASP A 330 20.54 0.92 4.76
CA ASP A 330 19.95 -0.40 4.48
C ASP A 330 21.00 -1.43 4.01
N TRP A 331 22.06 -1.00 3.31
CA TRP A 331 23.16 -1.88 2.91
C TRP A 331 23.99 -2.34 4.11
N GLN A 332 24.19 -1.48 5.12
CA GLN A 332 24.84 -1.87 6.37
C GLN A 332 24.00 -2.89 7.14
N ASP A 333 22.67 -2.71 7.18
CA ASP A 333 21.76 -3.66 7.81
C ASP A 333 21.75 -5.03 7.11
N ASP A 334 21.77 -5.06 5.77
CA ASP A 334 21.82 -6.31 4.99
C ASP A 334 23.17 -7.02 5.14
N ALA A 335 24.29 -6.28 5.11
CA ALA A 335 25.64 -6.85 5.28
C ALA A 335 25.89 -7.44 6.68
N VAL A 336 25.09 -7.07 7.68
CA VAL A 336 25.14 -7.63 9.05
C VAL A 336 24.25 -8.88 9.18
N ARG A 337 23.36 -9.15 8.21
CA ARG A 337 22.46 -10.33 8.21
C ARG A 337 23.03 -11.54 7.46
N GLU A 338 24.06 -11.35 6.64
CA GLU A 338 24.86 -12.41 6.00
C GLU A 338 25.95 -12.95 6.94
#